data_AF-A0A9D6R4Y3-F1
#
_entry.id   AF-A0A9D6R4Y3-F1
#
_cell.length_a   1.000
_cell.length_b   1.000
_cell.length_c   1.000
_cell.angle_alpha   90.00
_cell.angle_beta   90.00
_cell.angle_gamma   90.00
#
_symmetry.space_group_name_H-M   'P 1'
#
loop_
_entity.id
_entity.type
_entity.pdbx_description
1 polymer ?
#
loop_
_entity_poly.entity_id
_entity_poly.type
_entity_poly.pdbx_seq_one_letter_code
_entity_poly.pdbx_strand_id
1 'polypeptide(L)'
;MRTYSRRLAWLRWGLPLAVLLALIPVPVISRLEERDTFCASCHTAPEVTYFQRAQMASGGQAPVLDLSSSHYVVAENFRCINCHRGNMGAAHRVTTLALGARDLLIFISGRADQSIEKTRIEVPELLTAGCVECHGKSLLVVGFANHFHNKLPEAYALWKAGGKLAAPPDLPNADTSMLKQYDTSVRCLDCHRAHNHADGAELTRYLDLENIVFPACVQCHREVGHGPLELVAP
;
A
#
# COMPACT_ATOMS: atom_id res chain seq x y z
N MET A 1 -23.85 -7.64 49.95
CA MET A 1 -24.66 -7.85 48.72
C MET A 1 -24.91 -6.59 47.86
N ARG A 2 -24.83 -5.35 48.36
CA ARG A 2 -25.07 -4.11 47.55
C ARG A 2 -23.97 -3.72 46.55
N THR A 3 -22.75 -4.23 46.68
CA THR A 3 -21.62 -3.87 45.79
C THR A 3 -21.57 -4.67 44.48
N TYR A 4 -22.17 -5.86 44.45
CA TYR A 4 -22.20 -6.72 43.26
C TYR A 4 -23.14 -6.21 42.17
N SER A 5 -24.28 -5.60 42.53
CA SER A 5 -25.25 -5.09 41.55
C SER A 5 -24.75 -3.85 40.79
N ARG A 6 -23.94 -3.01 41.43
CA ARG A 6 -23.35 -1.81 40.80
C ARG A 6 -22.27 -2.15 39.77
N ARG A 7 -21.45 -3.18 40.01
CA ARG A 7 -20.46 -3.65 39.03
C ARG A 7 -21.12 -4.29 37.81
N LEU A 8 -22.21 -5.04 38.01
CA LEU A 8 -22.98 -5.63 36.91
C LEU A 8 -23.70 -4.57 36.05
N ALA A 9 -24.20 -3.50 36.67
CA ALA A 9 -24.85 -2.39 35.95
C ALA A 9 -23.84 -1.58 35.10
N TRP A 10 -22.63 -1.34 35.61
CA TRP A 10 -21.55 -0.69 34.86
C TRP A 10 -21.09 -1.54 33.66
N LEU A 11 -21.00 -2.86 33.81
CA LEU A 11 -20.67 -3.74 32.68
C LEU A 11 -21.81 -3.79 31.64
N ARG A 12 -23.08 -3.78 32.08
CA ARG A 12 -24.24 -3.83 31.18
C ARG A 12 -24.46 -2.56 30.37
N TRP A 13 -24.18 -1.38 30.93
CA TRP A 13 -24.49 -0.10 30.28
C TRP A 13 -23.27 0.77 29.99
N GLY A 14 -22.23 0.67 30.82
CA GLY A 14 -21.00 1.45 30.65
C GLY A 14 -20.16 0.98 29.45
N LEU A 15 -20.06 -0.33 29.21
CA LEU A 15 -19.31 -0.85 28.06
C LEU A 15 -19.96 -0.48 26.72
N PRO A 16 -21.28 -0.69 26.49
CA PRO A 16 -21.93 -0.26 25.24
C PRO A 16 -21.84 1.25 25.02
N LEU A 17 -22.01 2.05 26.08
CA LEU A 17 -21.90 3.50 26.00
C LEU A 17 -20.46 3.93 25.64
N ALA A 18 -19.45 3.32 26.25
CA ALA A 18 -18.05 3.59 25.91
C ALA A 18 -17.73 3.23 24.46
N VAL A 19 -18.24 2.10 23.95
CA VAL A 19 -18.10 1.72 22.54
C VAL A 19 -18.80 2.72 21.63
N LEU A 20 -20.04 3.12 21.95
CA LEU A 20 -20.78 4.13 21.19
C LEU A 20 -20.02 5.45 21.13
N LEU A 21 -19.51 5.94 22.27
CA LEU A 21 -18.73 7.17 22.34
C LEU A 21 -17.42 7.05 21.55
N ALA A 22 -16.77 5.88 21.55
CA ALA A 22 -15.57 5.62 20.76
C ALA A 22 -15.84 5.57 19.24
N LEU A 23 -17.08 5.30 18.81
CA LEU A 23 -17.46 5.28 17.40
C LEU A 23 -17.81 6.67 16.84
N ILE A 24 -18.23 7.62 17.67
CA ILE A 24 -18.55 9.00 17.26
C ILE A 24 -17.44 9.68 16.45
N PRO A 25 -16.14 9.59 16.82
CA PRO A 25 -15.10 10.24 16.05
C PRO A 25 -14.79 9.56 14.71
N VAL A 26 -15.22 8.31 14.48
CA VAL A 26 -14.83 7.54 13.28
C VAL A 26 -15.16 8.26 11.96
N PRO A 27 -16.37 8.81 11.73
CA PRO A 27 -16.66 9.54 10.50
C PRO A 27 -15.85 10.84 10.37
N VAL A 28 -15.57 11.50 11.50
CA VAL A 28 -14.77 12.74 11.52
C VAL A 28 -13.33 12.43 11.14
N ILE A 29 -12.71 11.45 11.81
CA ILE A 29 -11.36 10.97 11.49
C ILE A 29 -11.31 10.51 10.03
N SER A 30 -12.32 9.77 9.56
CA SER A 30 -12.38 9.35 8.15
C SER A 30 -12.31 10.53 7.18
N ARG A 31 -13.01 11.63 7.47
CA ARG A 31 -12.95 12.84 6.63
C ARG A 31 -11.63 13.59 6.77
N LEU A 32 -10.99 13.52 7.93
CA LEU A 32 -9.69 14.13 8.16
C LEU A 32 -8.59 13.36 7.42
N GLU A 33 -8.63 12.03 7.42
CA GLU A 33 -7.68 11.17 6.68
C GLU A 33 -7.73 11.37 5.17
N GLU A 34 -8.83 11.89 4.62
CA GLU A 34 -8.85 12.33 3.22
C GLU A 34 -7.98 13.58 2.98
N ARG A 35 -7.43 14.24 4.00
CA ARG A 35 -6.58 15.42 3.83
C ARG A 35 -5.13 15.05 4.12
N ASP A 36 -4.26 15.16 3.13
CA ASP A 36 -2.85 14.82 3.30
C ASP A 36 -2.17 15.67 4.39
N THR A 37 -2.62 16.92 4.57
CA THR A 37 -2.15 17.78 5.67
C THR A 37 -2.50 17.25 7.06
N PHE A 38 -3.56 16.45 7.20
CA PHE A 38 -3.84 15.75 8.46
C PHE A 38 -2.80 14.67 8.72
N CYS A 39 -2.51 13.81 7.72
CA CYS A 39 -1.48 12.78 7.82
C CYS A 39 -0.09 13.40 8.11
N ALA A 40 0.28 14.44 7.35
CA ALA A 40 1.56 15.13 7.49
C ALA A 40 1.69 15.95 8.79
N SER A 41 0.61 16.14 9.56
CA SER A 41 0.66 16.83 10.85
C SER A 41 1.25 15.98 11.99
N CYS A 42 1.23 14.66 11.84
CA CYS A 42 1.77 13.72 12.83
C CYS A 42 2.93 12.86 12.29
N HIS A 43 2.96 12.58 10.99
CA HIS A 43 4.09 11.88 10.40
C HIS A 43 5.36 12.75 10.41
N THR A 44 6.51 12.09 10.56
CA THR A 44 7.83 12.73 10.63
C THR A 44 8.60 12.52 9.33
N ALA A 45 9.81 13.06 9.23
CA ALA A 45 10.71 12.70 8.14
C ALA A 45 10.99 11.18 8.15
N PRO A 46 11.12 10.55 6.98
CA PRO A 46 11.10 11.15 5.64
C PRO A 46 9.69 11.37 5.03
N GLU A 47 8.61 10.90 5.66
CA GLU A 47 7.25 10.95 5.10
C GLU A 47 6.81 12.37 4.70
N VAL A 48 7.04 13.36 5.57
CA VAL A 48 6.71 14.77 5.25
C VAL A 48 7.51 15.32 4.08
N THR A 49 8.70 14.78 3.81
CA THR A 49 9.52 15.15 2.64
C THR A 49 8.89 14.59 1.36
N TYR A 50 8.35 13.38 1.37
CA TYR A 50 7.61 12.82 0.23
C TYR A 50 6.32 13.60 -0.03
N PHE A 51 5.57 13.93 1.02
CA PHE A 51 4.40 14.81 0.89
C PHE A 51 4.76 16.16 0.25
N GLN A 52 5.81 16.83 0.72
CA GLN A 52 6.26 18.11 0.15
C GLN A 52 6.67 17.96 -1.33
N ARG A 53 7.43 16.92 -1.68
CA ARG A 53 7.81 16.65 -3.08
C ARG A 53 6.60 16.42 -3.97
N ALA A 54 5.64 15.62 -3.53
CA ALA A 54 4.41 15.36 -4.28
C ALA A 54 3.61 16.64 -4.52
N GLN A 55 3.48 17.51 -3.51
CA GLN A 55 2.79 18.81 -3.66
C GLN A 55 3.51 19.74 -4.63
N MET A 56 4.85 19.84 -4.55
CA MET A 56 5.64 20.65 -5.49
C MET A 56 5.59 20.09 -6.92
N ALA A 57 5.59 18.77 -7.09
CA ALA A 57 5.47 18.14 -8.39
C ALA A 57 4.08 18.36 -9.01
N SER A 58 3.02 18.16 -8.23
CA SER A 58 1.62 18.39 -8.65
C SER A 58 1.36 19.84 -9.06
N GLY A 59 1.97 20.80 -8.35
CA GLY A 59 1.88 22.22 -8.70
C GLY A 59 2.84 22.67 -9.81
N GLY A 60 3.70 21.78 -10.33
CA GLY A 60 4.66 22.08 -11.39
C GLY A 60 5.88 22.91 -10.94
N GLN A 61 6.13 23.02 -9.62
CA GLN A 61 7.29 23.72 -9.08
C GLN A 61 8.57 22.87 -9.04
N ALA A 62 8.44 21.55 -9.08
CA ALA A 62 9.55 20.60 -9.04
C ALA A 62 9.32 19.43 -10.01
N PRO A 63 10.38 18.75 -10.46
CA PRO A 63 10.23 17.49 -11.21
C PRO A 63 9.64 16.37 -10.34
N VAL A 64 9.14 15.33 -11.00
CA VAL A 64 8.70 14.10 -10.33
C VAL A 64 9.94 13.24 -10.01
N LEU A 65 10.26 13.10 -8.73
CA LEU A 65 11.49 12.43 -8.26
C LEU A 65 11.28 11.05 -7.65
N ASP A 66 10.03 10.67 -7.42
CA ASP A 66 9.64 9.42 -6.78
C ASP A 66 8.24 8.99 -7.25
N LEU A 67 7.95 7.71 -7.04
CA LEU A 67 6.70 7.12 -7.48
C LEU A 67 5.48 7.70 -6.74
N SER A 68 5.61 8.12 -5.47
CA SER A 68 4.54 8.85 -4.78
C SER A 68 4.17 10.14 -5.50
N SER A 69 5.15 10.96 -5.85
CA SER A 69 4.96 12.22 -6.57
C SER A 69 4.37 11.99 -7.95
N SER A 70 4.74 10.89 -8.62
CA SER A 70 4.15 10.52 -9.90
C SER A 70 2.64 10.33 -9.81
N HIS A 71 2.13 9.71 -8.74
CA HIS A 71 0.70 9.50 -8.56
C HIS A 71 -0.07 10.82 -8.41
N TYR A 72 0.52 11.82 -7.74
CA TYR A 72 -0.09 13.16 -7.62
C TYR A 72 -0.15 13.94 -8.95
N VAL A 73 0.72 13.59 -9.90
CA VAL A 73 0.76 14.24 -11.22
C VAL A 73 -0.15 13.52 -12.22
N VAL A 74 -0.19 12.18 -12.19
CA VAL A 74 -0.92 11.40 -13.21
C VAL A 74 -2.37 11.08 -12.82
N ALA A 75 -2.68 11.05 -11.52
CA ALA A 75 -4.02 10.73 -11.03
C ALA A 75 -4.71 11.98 -10.49
N GLU A 76 -5.94 12.21 -10.92
CA GLU A 76 -6.75 13.32 -10.42
C GLU A 76 -7.13 13.10 -8.94
N ASN A 77 -7.01 14.16 -8.13
CA ASN A 77 -7.40 14.17 -6.72
C ASN A 77 -6.72 13.10 -5.85
N PHE A 78 -5.52 12.64 -6.23
CA PHE A 78 -4.75 11.66 -5.48
C PHE A 78 -4.33 12.19 -4.10
N ARG A 79 -4.34 11.31 -3.09
CA ARG A 79 -4.09 11.57 -1.67
C ARG A 79 -3.32 10.40 -1.06
N CYS A 80 -2.65 10.63 0.06
CA CYS A 80 -1.96 9.58 0.83
C CYS A 80 -2.89 8.38 1.10
N ILE A 81 -4.12 8.67 1.52
CA ILE A 81 -5.07 7.63 1.91
C ILE A 81 -5.50 6.72 0.76
N ASN A 82 -5.32 7.13 -0.51
CA ASN A 82 -5.64 6.28 -1.66
C ASN A 82 -4.76 5.02 -1.70
N CYS A 83 -3.49 5.11 -1.28
CA CYS A 83 -2.63 3.93 -1.09
C CYS A 83 -2.84 3.27 0.27
N HIS A 84 -2.97 4.08 1.34
CA HIS A 84 -2.87 3.60 2.71
C HIS A 84 -4.17 3.03 3.31
N ARG A 85 -5.30 3.08 2.59
CA ARG A 85 -6.60 2.55 3.06
C ARG A 85 -6.93 1.14 2.60
N GLY A 86 -6.09 0.54 1.75
CA GLY A 86 -6.39 -0.70 1.05
C GLY A 86 -7.60 -0.61 0.12
N ASN A 87 -8.33 -1.71 -0.04
CA ASN A 87 -9.46 -1.84 -0.98
C ASN A 87 -10.77 -1.12 -0.58
N MET A 88 -10.72 -0.16 0.36
CA MET A 88 -11.90 0.53 0.90
C MET A 88 -12.95 -0.35 1.60
N GLY A 89 -12.72 -1.66 1.72
CA GLY A 89 -13.59 -2.59 2.44
C GLY A 89 -13.57 -2.37 3.95
N ALA A 90 -14.62 -2.82 4.63
CA ALA A 90 -14.79 -2.62 6.08
C ALA A 90 -13.62 -3.19 6.91
N ALA A 91 -13.07 -4.35 6.53
CA ALA A 91 -11.94 -4.98 7.22
C ALA A 91 -10.66 -4.12 7.13
N HIS A 92 -10.34 -3.64 5.93
CA HIS A 92 -9.23 -2.71 5.74
C HIS A 92 -9.48 -1.38 6.44
N ARG A 93 -10.71 -0.88 6.45
CA ARG A 93 -11.06 0.33 7.20
C ARG A 93 -10.77 0.19 8.70
N VAL A 94 -11.17 -0.93 9.30
CA VAL A 94 -10.87 -1.24 10.71
C VAL A 94 -9.36 -1.31 10.93
N THR A 95 -8.64 -1.94 10.00
CA THR A 95 -7.17 -2.04 10.06
C THR A 95 -6.50 -0.67 10.00
N THR A 96 -6.87 0.18 9.04
CA THR A 96 -6.35 1.55 8.90
C THR A 96 -6.63 2.40 10.14
N LEU A 97 -7.85 2.33 10.69
CA LEU A 97 -8.20 3.07 11.91
C LEU A 97 -7.41 2.58 13.13
N ALA A 98 -7.20 1.27 13.25
CA ALA A 98 -6.38 0.70 14.33
C ALA A 98 -4.91 1.11 14.21
N LEU A 99 -4.35 1.12 12.99
CA LEU A 99 -3.01 1.62 12.73
C LEU A 99 -2.89 3.12 13.04
N GLY A 100 -3.85 3.95 12.59
CA GLY A 100 -3.88 5.38 12.89
C GLY A 100 -3.97 5.67 14.39
N ALA A 101 -4.77 4.89 15.14
CA ALA A 101 -4.83 5.00 16.59
C ALA A 101 -3.50 4.61 17.27
N ARG A 102 -2.83 3.55 16.79
CA ARG A 102 -1.49 3.16 17.26
C ARG A 102 -0.47 4.26 17.00
N ASP A 103 -0.41 4.77 15.77
CA ASP A 103 0.54 5.81 15.36
C ASP A 103 0.31 7.11 16.17
N LEU A 104 -0.94 7.50 16.43
CA LEU A 104 -1.27 8.63 17.30
C LEU A 104 -0.75 8.44 18.74
N LEU A 105 -0.93 7.25 19.32
CA LEU A 105 -0.45 6.96 20.68
C LEU A 105 1.08 7.02 20.77
N ILE A 106 1.77 6.48 19.77
CA ILE A 106 3.22 6.54 19.70
C ILE A 106 3.68 7.99 19.58
N PHE A 107 3.08 8.78 18.68
CA PHE A 107 3.39 10.20 18.49
C PHE A 107 3.21 11.01 19.80
N ILE A 108 2.06 10.89 20.46
CA ILE A 108 1.78 11.60 21.72
C ILE A 108 2.72 11.15 22.84
N SER A 109 3.17 9.89 22.83
CA SER A 109 4.12 9.38 23.82
C SER A 109 5.57 9.85 23.60
N GLY A 110 5.87 10.50 22.47
CA GLY A 110 7.21 10.97 22.12
C GLY A 110 8.22 9.85 21.87
N ARG A 111 7.76 8.63 21.61
CA ARG A 111 8.64 7.49 21.30
C ARG A 111 9.03 7.53 19.83
N ALA A 112 10.33 7.36 19.55
CA ALA A 112 10.80 7.05 18.20
C ALA A 112 10.25 5.67 17.78
N ASP A 113 9.74 5.57 16.55
CA ASP A 113 9.16 4.34 16.02
C ASP A 113 9.25 4.33 14.49
N GLN A 114 9.88 3.28 13.96
CA GLN A 114 10.13 3.11 12.52
C GLN A 114 8.85 3.04 11.68
N SER A 115 7.70 2.70 12.28
CA SER A 115 6.41 2.68 11.59
C SER A 115 5.79 4.07 11.44
N ILE A 116 6.11 5.05 12.30
CA ILE A 116 5.71 6.46 12.11
C ILE A 116 6.65 7.13 11.12
N GLU A 117 7.93 6.79 11.21
CA GLU A 117 8.97 7.17 10.24
C GLU A 117 8.80 6.44 8.89
N LYS A 118 7.85 5.48 8.80
CA LYS A 118 7.52 4.69 7.61
C LYS A 118 8.73 4.05 6.92
N THR A 119 9.77 3.72 7.70
CA THR A 119 10.94 2.97 7.21
C THR A 119 10.66 1.47 7.11
N ARG A 120 9.50 1.03 7.62
CA ARG A 120 8.99 -0.34 7.54
C ARG A 120 7.49 -0.36 7.26
N ILE A 121 7.06 -1.35 6.47
CA ILE A 121 5.65 -1.66 6.23
C ILE A 121 5.15 -2.61 7.32
N GLU A 122 4.13 -2.20 8.09
CA GLU A 122 3.54 -3.03 9.15
C GLU A 122 2.46 -3.99 8.63
N VAL A 123 1.67 -3.57 7.63
CA VAL A 123 0.58 -4.38 7.05
C VAL A 123 0.70 -4.35 5.52
N PRO A 124 1.55 -5.20 4.93
CA PRO A 124 1.83 -5.17 3.49
C PRO A 124 0.62 -5.51 2.61
N GLU A 125 -0.32 -6.32 3.12
CA GLU A 125 -1.56 -6.67 2.42
C GLU A 125 -2.45 -5.44 2.22
N LEU A 126 -2.46 -4.52 3.18
CA LEU A 126 -3.24 -3.29 3.10
C LEU A 126 -2.78 -2.43 1.93
N LEU A 127 -1.46 -2.24 1.79
CA LEU A 127 -0.89 -1.43 0.70
C LEU A 127 -1.06 -2.14 -0.65
N THR A 128 -0.82 -3.44 -0.70
CA THR A 128 -1.01 -4.25 -1.92
C THR A 128 -2.45 -4.17 -2.41
N ALA A 129 -3.43 -4.24 -1.52
CA ALA A 129 -4.83 -4.06 -1.87
C ALA A 129 -5.11 -2.66 -2.43
N GLY A 130 -4.48 -1.61 -1.88
CA GLY A 130 -4.59 -0.24 -2.41
C GLY A 130 -4.05 -0.13 -3.83
N CYS A 131 -2.90 -0.78 -4.13
CA CYS A 131 -2.37 -0.84 -5.49
C CYS A 131 -3.35 -1.53 -6.45
N VAL A 132 -3.96 -2.64 -6.02
CA VAL A 132 -4.88 -3.45 -6.84
C VAL A 132 -6.16 -2.69 -7.23
N GLU A 133 -6.68 -1.83 -6.37
CA GLU A 133 -7.88 -1.03 -6.68
C GLU A 133 -7.72 -0.22 -7.97
N CYS A 134 -6.55 0.38 -8.17
CA CYS A 134 -6.26 1.21 -9.35
C CYS A 134 -5.58 0.42 -10.48
N HIS A 135 -4.71 -0.53 -10.15
CA HIS A 135 -3.84 -1.23 -11.10
C HIS A 135 -4.27 -2.67 -11.44
N GLY A 136 -5.42 -3.13 -10.94
CA GLY A 136 -5.87 -4.51 -11.14
C GLY A 136 -5.94 -4.94 -12.61
N LYS A 137 -6.27 -4.02 -13.54
CA LYS A 137 -6.26 -4.32 -14.98
C LYS A 137 -4.86 -4.65 -15.51
N SER A 138 -3.82 -3.97 -15.01
CA SER A 138 -2.44 -4.22 -15.39
C SER A 138 -1.98 -5.62 -14.96
N LEU A 139 -2.53 -6.15 -13.86
CA LEU A 139 -2.22 -7.50 -13.40
C LEU A 139 -2.80 -8.60 -14.31
N LEU A 140 -3.80 -8.26 -15.12
CA LEU A 140 -4.48 -9.18 -16.05
C LEU A 140 -3.96 -9.08 -17.49
N VAL A 141 -2.94 -8.25 -17.73
CA VAL A 141 -2.21 -8.27 -19.00
C VAL A 141 -1.32 -9.49 -19.03
N VAL A 142 -1.49 -10.40 -19.97
CA VAL A 142 -0.73 -11.66 -20.03
C VAL A 142 0.58 -11.50 -20.80
N GLY A 143 1.52 -12.42 -20.57
CA GLY A 143 2.74 -12.55 -21.36
C GLY A 143 4.01 -12.32 -20.54
N PHE A 144 5.15 -12.61 -21.17
CA PHE A 144 6.42 -12.68 -20.44
C PHE A 144 6.84 -11.33 -19.83
N ALA A 145 6.54 -10.20 -20.49
CA ALA A 145 6.83 -8.88 -19.94
C ALA A 145 6.08 -8.59 -18.61
N ASN A 146 4.97 -9.29 -18.36
CA ASN A 146 4.18 -9.16 -17.14
C ASN A 146 4.19 -10.43 -16.28
N HIS A 147 5.15 -11.34 -16.52
CA HIS A 147 5.12 -12.68 -15.95
C HIS A 147 5.04 -12.66 -14.42
N PHE A 148 5.83 -11.82 -13.75
CA PHE A 148 5.80 -11.70 -12.28
C PHE A 148 4.38 -11.40 -11.78
N HIS A 149 3.75 -10.36 -12.32
CA HIS A 149 2.40 -9.96 -11.92
C HIS A 149 1.37 -11.06 -12.17
N ASN A 150 1.46 -11.78 -13.30
CA ASN A 150 0.57 -12.90 -13.58
C ASN A 150 0.76 -14.11 -12.65
N LYS A 151 1.83 -14.13 -11.84
CA LYS A 151 2.06 -15.15 -10.81
C LYS A 151 1.62 -14.75 -9.42
N LEU A 152 1.29 -13.49 -9.20
CA LEU A 152 0.87 -13.00 -7.89
C LEU A 152 -0.53 -13.51 -7.49
N PRO A 153 -0.77 -13.74 -6.17
CA PRO A 153 -2.10 -14.07 -5.67
C PRO A 153 -3.19 -13.07 -6.09
N GLU A 154 -2.85 -11.78 -6.16
CA GLU A 154 -3.76 -10.70 -6.53
C GLU A 154 -4.28 -10.84 -7.96
N ALA A 155 -3.39 -11.14 -8.93
CA ALA A 155 -3.79 -11.33 -10.32
C ALA A 155 -4.75 -12.51 -10.47
N TYR A 156 -4.45 -13.61 -9.78
CA TYR A 156 -5.29 -14.80 -9.80
C TYR A 156 -6.65 -14.57 -9.12
N ALA A 157 -6.68 -13.82 -8.01
CA ALA A 157 -7.92 -13.43 -7.35
C ALA A 157 -8.81 -12.56 -8.24
N LEU A 158 -8.23 -11.57 -8.92
CA LEU A 158 -8.95 -10.72 -9.89
C LEU A 158 -9.52 -11.52 -11.05
N TRP A 159 -8.74 -12.45 -11.62
CA TRP A 159 -9.21 -13.32 -12.68
C TRP A 159 -10.37 -14.22 -12.21
N LYS A 160 -10.24 -14.86 -11.03
CA LYS A 160 -11.31 -15.66 -10.43
C LYS A 160 -12.58 -14.84 -10.16
N ALA A 161 -12.46 -13.56 -9.86
CA ALA A 161 -13.58 -12.65 -9.68
C ALA A 161 -14.23 -12.20 -11.01
N GLY A 162 -13.81 -12.75 -12.15
CA GLY A 162 -14.36 -12.44 -13.49
C GLY A 162 -13.55 -11.42 -14.28
N GLY A 163 -12.35 -11.08 -13.83
CA GLY A 163 -11.41 -10.25 -14.58
C GLY A 163 -11.03 -10.89 -15.92
N LYS A 164 -11.00 -10.08 -16.99
CA LYS A 164 -10.63 -10.55 -18.33
C LYS A 164 -9.13 -10.42 -18.56
N LEU A 165 -8.52 -11.50 -19.01
CA LEU A 165 -7.13 -11.48 -19.49
C LEU A 165 -7.06 -10.69 -20.80
N ALA A 166 -6.02 -9.87 -20.92
CA ALA A 166 -5.75 -9.08 -22.12
C ALA A 166 -4.33 -9.35 -22.61
N ALA A 167 -4.15 -9.47 -23.92
CA ALA A 167 -2.83 -9.46 -24.52
C ALA A 167 -2.31 -7.99 -24.57
N PRO A 168 -1.00 -7.77 -24.45
CA PRO A 168 -0.44 -6.43 -24.60
C PRO A 168 -0.53 -6.01 -26.09
N PRO A 169 -0.64 -4.70 -26.39
CA PRO A 169 -0.92 -4.22 -27.75
C PRO A 169 0.12 -4.64 -28.80
N ASP A 170 1.38 -4.79 -28.38
CA ASP A 170 2.53 -5.17 -29.19
C ASP A 170 2.66 -6.69 -29.39
N LEU A 171 1.99 -7.51 -28.58
CA LEU A 171 1.98 -8.98 -28.69
C LEU A 171 0.56 -9.55 -28.55
N PRO A 172 -0.32 -9.37 -29.56
CA PRO A 172 -1.74 -9.76 -29.49
C PRO A 172 -1.96 -11.27 -29.30
N ASN A 173 -0.95 -12.09 -29.59
CA ASN A 173 -0.97 -13.54 -29.41
C ASN A 173 -0.25 -13.99 -28.12
N ALA A 174 -0.16 -13.12 -27.11
CA ALA A 174 0.47 -13.45 -25.84
C ALA A 174 -0.21 -14.67 -25.17
N ASP A 175 0.63 -15.55 -24.64
CA ASP A 175 0.20 -16.81 -24.04
C ASP A 175 -0.61 -16.58 -22.76
N THR A 176 -1.91 -16.88 -22.83
CA THR A 176 -2.83 -16.77 -21.68
C THR A 176 -2.61 -17.87 -20.64
N SER A 177 -1.86 -18.93 -20.97
CA SER A 177 -1.47 -19.98 -20.01
C SER A 177 -0.47 -19.48 -18.97
N MET A 178 0.08 -18.27 -19.15
CA MET A 178 1.00 -17.65 -18.20
C MET A 178 0.34 -17.22 -16.89
N LEU A 179 -0.99 -17.14 -16.78
CA LEU A 179 -1.63 -16.92 -15.48
C LEU A 179 -1.54 -18.18 -14.61
N LYS A 180 -0.73 -18.13 -13.54
CA LYS A 180 -0.59 -19.24 -12.59
C LYS A 180 -0.25 -18.68 -11.23
N GLN A 181 -1.08 -18.91 -10.22
CA GLN A 181 -0.76 -18.46 -8.87
C GLN A 181 0.49 -19.17 -8.34
N TYR A 182 1.40 -18.38 -7.77
CA TYR A 182 2.45 -18.86 -6.87
C TYR A 182 2.31 -18.21 -5.50
N ASP A 183 2.63 -18.97 -4.47
CA ASP A 183 2.71 -18.46 -3.11
C ASP A 183 4.11 -17.88 -2.90
N THR A 184 4.17 -16.56 -2.79
CA THR A 184 5.40 -15.79 -2.52
C THR A 184 5.10 -14.70 -1.50
N SER A 185 6.13 -14.33 -0.73
CA SER A 185 6.08 -13.17 0.15
C SER A 185 6.34 -11.85 -0.56
N VAL A 186 6.85 -11.89 -1.81
CA VAL A 186 7.09 -10.69 -2.62
C VAL A 186 5.76 -10.04 -3.05
N ARG A 187 5.69 -8.73 -2.87
CA ARG A 187 4.54 -7.85 -3.11
C ARG A 187 4.92 -6.67 -4.00
N CYS A 188 3.94 -5.84 -4.33
CA CYS A 188 4.12 -4.69 -5.22
C CYS A 188 5.25 -3.76 -4.75
N LEU A 189 5.32 -3.47 -3.45
CA LEU A 189 6.28 -2.51 -2.88
C LEU A 189 7.70 -3.08 -2.69
N ASP A 190 7.90 -4.40 -2.86
CA ASP A 190 9.24 -4.97 -2.85
C ASP A 190 10.02 -4.61 -4.13
N CYS A 191 9.31 -4.27 -5.21
CA CYS A 191 9.88 -3.76 -6.46
C CYS A 191 9.60 -2.27 -6.68
N HIS A 192 8.37 -1.82 -6.39
CA HIS A 192 7.88 -0.46 -6.66
C HIS A 192 7.85 0.39 -5.38
N ARG A 193 9.03 0.71 -4.81
CA ARG A 193 9.07 1.52 -3.58
C ARG A 193 8.58 2.95 -3.84
N ALA A 194 7.40 3.27 -3.31
CA ALA A 194 6.76 4.56 -3.49
C ALA A 194 7.56 5.71 -2.87
N HIS A 195 7.98 5.52 -1.61
CA HIS A 195 8.71 6.48 -0.79
C HIS A 195 10.20 6.16 -0.84
N ASN A 196 10.76 6.19 -2.05
CA ASN A 196 12.19 6.06 -2.27
C ASN A 196 12.64 7.07 -3.32
N HIS A 197 13.84 7.62 -3.14
CA HIS A 197 14.52 8.41 -4.14
C HIS A 197 15.89 7.80 -4.36
N ALA A 198 16.08 7.23 -5.55
CA ALA A 198 17.37 6.89 -6.07
C ALA A 198 17.66 7.87 -7.22
N ASP A 199 18.90 8.37 -7.29
CA ASP A 199 19.30 9.27 -8.37
C ASP A 199 19.07 8.58 -9.73
N GLY A 200 18.40 9.25 -10.66
CA GLY A 200 18.08 8.68 -11.98
C GLY A 200 16.87 7.75 -12.00
N ALA A 201 16.19 7.50 -10.87
CA ALA A 201 15.00 6.64 -10.82
C ALA A 201 13.89 7.12 -11.77
N GLU A 202 13.77 8.43 -12.01
CA GLU A 202 12.85 9.01 -12.97
C GLU A 202 13.05 8.49 -14.40
N LEU A 203 14.28 8.11 -14.77
CA LEU A 203 14.62 7.56 -16.08
C LEU A 203 14.26 6.07 -16.19
N THR A 204 14.16 5.37 -15.07
CA THR A 204 13.87 3.93 -14.98
C THR A 204 12.45 3.64 -14.50
N ARG A 205 11.52 4.61 -14.64
CA ARG A 205 10.13 4.51 -14.17
C ARG A 205 10.02 4.26 -12.66
N TYR A 206 10.88 4.91 -11.90
CA TYR A 206 11.01 4.84 -10.45
C TYR A 206 11.37 3.44 -9.94
N LEU A 207 12.14 2.69 -10.75
CA LEU A 207 12.65 1.36 -10.40
C LEU A 207 14.15 1.42 -10.18
N ASP A 208 14.59 0.91 -9.03
CA ASP A 208 15.99 0.57 -8.81
C ASP A 208 16.18 -0.91 -9.16
N LEU A 209 16.63 -1.18 -10.38
CA LEU A 209 16.68 -2.55 -10.90
C LEU A 209 17.67 -3.41 -10.11
N GLU A 210 18.85 -2.88 -9.84
CA GLU A 210 19.95 -3.64 -9.25
C GLU A 210 19.77 -3.86 -7.76
N ASN A 211 19.34 -2.83 -7.00
CA ASN A 211 19.29 -2.91 -5.55
C ASN A 211 17.91 -3.28 -5.00
N ILE A 212 16.85 -3.20 -5.81
CA ILE A 212 15.47 -3.49 -5.37
C ILE A 212 14.85 -4.61 -6.21
N VAL A 213 14.73 -4.43 -7.53
CA VAL A 213 13.94 -5.36 -8.36
C VAL A 213 14.60 -6.73 -8.50
N PHE A 214 15.88 -6.82 -8.86
CA PHE A 214 16.54 -8.11 -9.02
C PHE A 214 16.61 -8.92 -7.72
N PRO A 215 16.93 -8.33 -6.55
CA PRO A 215 16.79 -9.03 -5.28
C PRO A 215 15.39 -9.60 -5.04
N ALA A 216 14.33 -8.84 -5.35
CA ALA A 216 12.96 -9.31 -5.23
C ALA A 216 12.65 -10.45 -6.21
N CYS A 217 13.16 -10.39 -7.44
CA CYS A 217 13.04 -11.50 -8.41
C CYS A 217 13.73 -12.77 -7.90
N VAL A 218 14.97 -12.66 -7.40
CA VAL A 218 15.72 -13.80 -6.84
C VAL A 218 15.00 -14.38 -5.62
N GLN A 219 14.44 -13.52 -4.75
CA GLN A 219 13.63 -13.96 -3.62
C GLN A 219 12.41 -14.76 -4.09
N CYS A 220 11.62 -14.21 -5.02
CA CYS A 220 10.46 -14.90 -5.58
C CYS A 220 10.85 -16.25 -6.18
N HIS A 221 11.88 -16.29 -7.05
CA HIS A 221 12.35 -17.52 -7.68
C HIS A 221 12.81 -18.58 -6.68
N ARG A 222 13.46 -18.14 -5.59
CA ARG A 222 13.86 -19.02 -4.49
C ARG A 222 12.66 -19.59 -3.73
N GLU A 223 11.68 -18.76 -3.39
CA GLU A 223 10.48 -19.17 -2.66
C GLU A 223 9.64 -20.17 -3.46
N VAL A 224 9.50 -19.95 -4.77
CA VAL A 224 8.67 -20.81 -5.65
C VAL A 224 9.45 -22.00 -6.22
N GLY A 225 10.78 -22.05 -6.04
CA GLY A 225 11.66 -23.09 -6.56
C GLY A 225 11.76 -23.14 -8.09
N HIS A 226 11.51 -22.01 -8.78
CA HIS A 226 11.55 -21.89 -10.24
C HIS A 226 12.13 -20.54 -10.67
N GLY A 227 12.87 -20.53 -11.78
CA GLY A 227 13.46 -19.31 -12.36
C GLY A 227 14.94 -19.13 -12.00
N PRO A 228 15.63 -18.14 -12.62
CA PRO A 228 17.03 -17.87 -12.35
C PRO A 228 17.25 -17.32 -10.93
N LEU A 229 18.29 -17.82 -10.25
CA LEU A 229 18.72 -17.34 -8.93
C LEU A 229 19.87 -16.32 -9.01
N GLU A 230 20.41 -16.13 -10.20
CA GLU A 230 21.46 -15.15 -10.50
C GLU A 230 20.92 -14.25 -11.61
N LEU A 231 20.76 -12.96 -11.29
CA LEU A 231 20.32 -11.93 -12.21
C LEU A 231 21.39 -10.85 -12.24
N VAL A 232 21.79 -10.46 -13.44
CA VAL A 232 22.73 -9.36 -13.68
C VAL A 232 22.07 -8.37 -14.63
N ALA A 233 22.29 -7.07 -14.39
CA ALA A 233 21.91 -6.06 -15.36
C ALA A 233 22.68 -6.32 -16.67
N PRO A 234 22.01 -6.21 -17.83
CA PRO A 234 22.69 -6.32 -19.12
C PRO A 234 23.72 -5.22 -19.33
#